data_AF-A0A367ZAX6-F1
#
_entry.id   AF-A0A367ZAX6-F1
#
_cell.length_a   1.000
_cell.length_b   1.000
_cell.length_c   1.000
_cell.angle_alpha   90.00
_cell.angle_beta   90.00
_cell.angle_gamma   90.00
#
_symmetry.space_group_name_H-M   'P 1'
#
loop_
_entity.id
_entity.type
_entity.pdbx_description
1 polymer ?
#
loop_
_entity_poly.entity_id
_entity_poly.type
_entity_poly.pdbx_seq_one_letter_code
_entity_poly.pdbx_strand_id
1 'polypeptide(L)' 'MFQVPANRIGYGKFTATQLKIIQEVISVTIFIVFALFYLKEVPRWNYIVSFLFILGAVYFAVGFKQ' A
#
# COMPACT_ATOMS: atom_id res chain seq x y z
N MET A 1 7.89 13.82 14.78
CA MET A 1 8.58 14.35 13.58
C MET A 1 7.67 14.07 12.38
N PHE A 2 7.05 15.13 11.84
CA PHE A 2 6.07 15.21 10.74
C PHE A 2 5.37 13.92 10.25
N GLN A 3 4.28 13.53 10.91
CA GLN A 3 3.30 12.61 10.31
C GLN A 3 2.45 13.33 9.26
N VAL A 4 2.27 12.68 8.11
CA VAL A 4 1.27 13.04 7.08
C VAL A 4 -0.13 13.00 7.72
N PRO A 5 -1.06 13.93 7.40
CA PRO A 5 -2.34 14.07 8.13
C PRO A 5 -3.13 12.77 8.34
N ALA A 6 -3.13 11.87 7.34
CA ALA A 6 -3.79 10.57 7.46
C ALA A 6 -3.16 9.63 8.52
N ASN A 7 -1.84 9.69 8.73
CA ASN A 7 -1.18 8.98 9.83
C ASN A 7 -1.51 9.56 11.20
N ARG A 8 -2.08 10.78 11.27
CA ARG A 8 -2.51 11.41 12.51
C ARG A 8 -3.95 11.06 12.89
N ILE A 9 -4.82 10.84 11.90
CA ILE A 9 -6.26 10.52 12.13
C ILE A 9 -6.45 9.08 12.64
N GLY A 10 -5.66 8.12 12.15
CA GLY A 10 -5.73 6.73 12.61
C GLY A 10 -4.85 6.41 13.83
N TYR A 11 -4.08 7.40 14.30
CA TYR A 11 -3.13 7.24 15.40
C TYR A 11 -3.88 6.99 16.72
N GLY A 12 -3.56 5.89 17.41
CA GLY A 12 -4.24 5.45 18.64
C GLY A 12 -5.03 4.16 18.46
N LYS A 13 -5.60 3.91 17.27
CA LYS A 13 -6.13 2.58 16.89
C LYS A 13 -5.07 1.71 16.20
N PHE A 14 -4.17 2.36 15.47
CA PHE A 14 -3.04 1.74 14.79
C PHE A 14 -1.74 2.46 15.17
N THR A 15 -0.62 1.75 15.09
CA THR A 15 0.72 2.33 15.29
C THR A 15 1.13 3.19 14.09
N ALA A 16 2.16 4.04 14.27
CA ALA A 16 2.73 4.83 13.17
C ALA A 16 3.11 3.95 11.96
N THR A 17 3.71 2.80 12.26
CA THR A 17 4.20 1.84 11.29
C THR A 17 3.04 1.22 10.52
N GLN A 18 1.98 0.78 11.21
CA GLN A 18 0.79 0.23 10.57
C GLN A 18 0.11 1.24 9.64
N LEU A 19 -0.02 2.50 10.08
CA LEU A 19 -0.61 3.56 9.25
C LEU A 19 0.23 3.87 8.01
N LYS A 20 1.56 3.87 8.13
CA LYS A 20 2.46 4.03 6.99
C LYS A 20 2.31 2.89 5.99
N ILE A 21 2.20 1.65 6.46
CA ILE A 21 2.00 0.50 5.57
C ILE A 21 0.66 0.61 4.85
N ILE A 22 -0.42 0.95 5.56
CA ILE A 22 -1.74 1.19 4.93
C ILE A 22 -1.64 2.30 3.86
N GLN A 23 -0.92 3.40 4.15
CA GLN A 23 -0.71 4.47 3.18
C GLN A 23 0.02 4.01 1.92
N GLU A 24 1.14 3.30 2.06
CA GLU A 24 1.92 2.83 0.90
C GLU A 24 1.10 1.89 0.02
N VAL A 25 0.28 1.04 0.64
CA VAL A 25 -0.62 0.14 -0.11
C VAL A 25 -1.63 0.90 -0.94
N ILE A 26 -2.25 1.94 -0.37
CA ILE A 26 -3.21 2.78 -1.10
C ILE A 26 -2.50 3.52 -2.24
N SER A 27 -1.35 4.15 -1.97
CA SER A 27 -0.57 4.87 -2.99
C SER A 27 -0.17 3.96 -4.14
N VAL A 28 0.37 2.77 -3.84
CA VAL A 28 0.76 1.79 -4.87
C VAL A 28 -0.45 1.29 -5.66
N THR A 29 -1.57 0.99 -4.98
CA THR A 29 -2.79 0.52 -5.66
C THR A 29 -3.31 1.56 -6.66
N ILE A 30 -3.37 2.83 -6.24
CA ILE A 30 -3.78 3.94 -7.11
C ILE A 30 -2.79 4.10 -8.27
N PHE A 31 -1.48 4.03 -7.99
CA PHE A 31 -0.46 4.14 -9.02
C PHE A 31 -0.57 3.03 -10.08
N ILE A 32 -0.85 1.78 -9.68
CA ILE A 32 -1.02 0.66 -10.61
C ILE A 32 -2.23 0.87 -11.51
N VAL A 33 -3.37 1.30 -10.94
CA VAL A 33 -4.55 1.65 -11.73
C VAL A 33 -4.20 2.75 -12.73
N PHE A 34 -3.51 3.80 -12.28
CA PHE A 34 -3.05 4.87 -13.17
C PHE A 34 -2.12 4.36 -14.28
N ALA A 35 -1.15 3.51 -13.97
CA ALA A 35 -0.21 2.96 -14.95
C ALA A 35 -0.92 2.13 -16.04
N LEU A 36 -1.92 1.33 -15.65
CA LEU A 36 -2.69 0.52 -16.59
C LEU A 36 -3.63 1.36 -17.47
N PHE A 37 -4.39 2.28 -16.86
CA PHE A 37 -5.45 2.99 -17.58
C PHE A 37 -4.98 4.29 -18.25
N TYR A 38 -4.06 5.03 -17.63
CA TYR A 38 -3.59 6.31 -18.13
C TYR A 38 -2.31 6.19 -18.95
N LEU A 39 -1.28 5.53 -18.40
CA LEU A 39 -0.01 5.35 -19.10
C LEU A 39 -0.05 4.25 -20.18
N LYS A 40 -1.10 3.40 -20.15
CA LYS A 40 -1.26 2.25 -21.05
C LYS A 40 -0.05 1.31 -21.01
N GLU A 41 0.59 1.19 -19.85
CA GLU A 41 1.67 0.23 -19.70
C GLU A 41 1.13 -1.18 -19.89
N VAL A 42 1.79 -1.96 -20.76
CA VAL A 42 1.40 -3.34 -21.00
C VAL A 42 1.73 -4.14 -19.73
N PRO A 43 0.73 -4.76 -19.07
CA PRO A 43 0.98 -5.55 -17.88
C PRO A 43 1.88 -6.75 -18.23
N ARG A 44 3.12 -6.67 -17.79
CA ARG A 44 4.08 -7.77 -17.91
C ARG A 44 3.83 -8.75 -16.77
N TRP A 45 4.12 -10.03 -17.00
CA TRP A 45 3.91 -11.08 -16.00
C TRP A 45 4.62 -10.79 -14.66
N ASN A 46 5.80 -10.17 -14.71
CA ASN A 46 6.53 -9.76 -13.51
C ASN A 46 5.76 -8.71 -12.69
N TYR A 47 4.95 -7.84 -13.30
CA TYR A 47 4.15 -6.86 -12.56
C TYR A 47 2.99 -7.51 -11.78
N ILE A 48 2.41 -8.57 -12.33
CA ILE A 48 1.38 -9.35 -11.63
C ILE A 48 2.01 -10.02 -10.40
N VAL A 49 3.19 -10.61 -10.55
CA VAL A 49 3.94 -11.22 -9.44
C VAL A 49 4.35 -10.16 -8.40
N SER A 50 4.85 -9.01 -8.83
CA SER A 50 5.16 -7.88 -7.92
C SER A 50 3.92 -7.41 -7.16
N PHE A 51 2.75 -7.36 -7.82
CA PHE A 51 1.50 -6.99 -7.16
C PHE A 51 1.08 -8.01 -6.09
N LEU A 52 1.22 -9.30 -6.37
CA LEU A 52 0.97 -10.36 -5.38
C LEU A 52 1.90 -10.25 -4.17
N PHE A 53 3.18 -9.92 -4.37
CA PHE A 53 4.10 -9.67 -3.25
C PHE A 53 3.71 -8.45 -2.41
N ILE A 54 3.23 -7.37 -3.05
CA ILE A 54 2.75 -6.19 -2.35
C ILE A 54 1.50 -6.53 -1.53
N LEU A 55 0.54 -7.25 -2.11
CA LEU A 55 -0.63 -7.77 -1.39
C LEU A 55 -0.24 -8.64 -0.19
N GLY A 56 0.76 -9.52 -0.37
CA GLY A 56 1.35 -10.32 0.71
C GLY A 56 1.92 -9.45 1.82
N ALA A 57 2.68 -8.41 1.49
CA ALA A 57 3.23 -7.47 2.47
C ALA A 57 2.13 -6.77 3.29
N VAL A 58 1.00 -6.41 2.65
CA VAL A 58 -0.18 -5.85 3.36
C VAL A 58 -0.76 -6.86 4.34
N TYR A 59 -0.96 -8.09 3.88
CA TYR A 59 -1.51 -9.16 4.69
C TYR A 59 -0.64 -9.43 5.92
N PHE A 60 0.69 -9.45 5.76
CA PHE A 60 1.59 -9.62 6.91
C PHE A 60 1.53 -8.44 7.89
N ALA A 61 1.49 -7.22 7.37
CA ALA A 61 1.48 -6.00 8.19
C ALA A 61 0.18 -5.76 8.97
N VAL A 62 -0.95 -6.24 8.45
CA VAL A 62 -2.29 -5.96 9.01
C VAL A 62 -2.96 -7.22 9.57
N GLY A 63 -2.69 -8.39 8.98
CA GLY A 63 -3.32 -9.67 9.31
C GLY A 63 -2.73 -10.36 10.55
N PHE A 64 -1.44 -10.18 10.82
CA PHE A 64 -0.84 -10.64 12.08
C PHE A 64 -0.96 -9.54 13.13
N LYS A 65 -2.07 -9.57 13.89
CA LYS A 65 -2.15 -8.85 15.15
C LYS A 65 -1.17 -9.49 16.13
N GLN A 66 -0.08 -8.79 16.43
CA GLN A 66 0.62 -8.96 17.71
C GLN A 66 -0.23 -8.32 18.82
#